data_AF-A0A3A9CEJ8-F1
#
_entry.id   AF-A0A3A9CEJ8-F1
#
_cell.length_a   1.000
_cell.length_b   1.000
_cell.length_c   1.000
_cell.angle_alpha   90.00
_cell.angle_beta   90.00
_cell.angle_gamma   90.00
#
_symmetry.space_group_name_H-M   'P 1'
#
loop_
_entity.id
_entity.type
_entity.pdbx_description
1 polymer ?
#
loop_
_entity_poly.entity_id
_entity_poly.type
_entity_poly.pdbx_seq_one_letter_code
_entity_poly.pdbx_strand_id
1 'polypeptide(L)'
;MVQFAVAASDGEGLEAEAKFVSENVVSEATVSASENNLNEVSEASDTASANEVSGGQAAVDLGLSAPSYLLMEASTGTIILNGNSDEVLRPASITKVMTMLLIFDALKDGKIKLEEEVTVSEYASSMGGSQVFLEAGEKQTVETMLKCIAVASANDACAS
;
A
#
# COMPACT_ATOMS: atom_id res chain seq x y z
N MET A 1 -23.82 0.55 -12.23
CA MET A 1 -22.92 -0.07 -11.23
C MET A 1 -21.69 -0.50 -12.00
N VAL A 2 -20.59 0.23 -11.89
CA VAL A 2 -19.35 -0.06 -12.63
C VAL A 2 -18.45 -0.86 -11.70
N GLN A 3 -18.26 -2.13 -12.04
CA GLN A 3 -17.35 -3.05 -11.37
C GLN A 3 -15.93 -2.72 -11.86
N PHE A 4 -15.02 -2.26 -10.99
CA PHE A 4 -13.60 -2.20 -11.32
C PHE A 4 -12.93 -3.47 -10.79
N ALA A 5 -12.61 -4.39 -11.70
CA ALA A 5 -11.75 -5.54 -11.44
C ALA A 5 -10.32 -5.15 -11.85
N VAL A 6 -9.38 -5.22 -10.91
CA VAL A 6 -7.95 -5.19 -11.25
C VAL A 6 -7.52 -6.64 -11.43
N ALA A 7 -7.40 -7.06 -12.69
CA ALA A 7 -6.80 -8.32 -13.07
C ALA A 7 -5.27 -8.22 -12.94
N ALA A 8 -4.67 -9.13 -12.17
CA ALA A 8 -3.25 -9.40 -12.24
C ALA A 8 -2.96 -10.12 -13.57
N SER A 9 -2.08 -9.56 -14.39
CA SER A 9 -1.56 -10.20 -15.60
C SER A 9 -0.07 -10.47 -15.40
N ASP A 10 0.20 -11.74 -15.12
CA ASP A 10 1.35 -12.59 -15.45
C ASP A 10 2.72 -11.93 -15.73
N GLY A 11 3.69 -12.43 -14.95
CA GLY A 11 5.07 -12.00 -14.96
C GLY A 11 5.83 -12.39 -16.23
N GLU A 12 6.78 -11.51 -16.58
CA GLU A 12 8.11 -11.85 -17.13
C GLU A 12 8.97 -10.58 -17.38
N GLY A 13 8.51 -9.37 -17.04
CA GLY A 13 9.26 -8.12 -17.30
C GLY A 13 9.93 -7.41 -16.12
N LEU A 14 9.92 -7.96 -14.89
CA LEU A 14 10.19 -7.19 -13.66
C LEU A 14 11.59 -7.29 -13.03
N GLU A 15 12.59 -7.86 -13.72
CA GLU A 15 13.93 -8.01 -13.11
C GLU A 15 14.74 -6.71 -13.01
N ALA A 16 14.34 -5.63 -13.69
CA ALA A 16 15.12 -4.40 -13.73
C ALA A 16 14.87 -3.45 -12.53
N GLU A 17 13.67 -3.44 -11.93
CA GLU A 17 13.32 -2.46 -10.89
C GLU A 17 13.61 -2.93 -9.46
N ALA A 18 13.76 -4.24 -9.24
CA ALA A 18 13.99 -4.81 -7.91
C ALA A 18 15.43 -4.60 -7.38
N LYS A 19 16.38 -4.20 -8.24
CA LYS A 19 17.80 -4.14 -7.87
C LYS A 19 18.21 -2.86 -7.12
N PHE A 20 17.44 -1.77 -7.25
CA PHE A 20 17.81 -0.50 -6.62
C PHE A 20 17.44 -0.41 -5.13
N VAL A 21 16.47 -1.21 -4.67
CA VAL A 21 15.92 -1.13 -3.30
C VAL A 21 16.61 -2.12 -2.34
N SER A 22 17.21 -3.20 -2.85
CA SER A 22 17.72 -4.30 -2.00
C SER A 22 19.07 -4.06 -1.32
N GLU A 23 19.86 -3.07 -1.74
CA GLU A 23 21.22 -2.87 -1.21
C GLU A 23 21.29 -2.08 0.12
N ASN A 24 20.20 -1.46 0.60
CA ASN A 24 20.25 -0.53 1.74
C ASN A 24 19.52 -0.94 3.03
N VAL A 25 18.97 -2.16 3.15
CA VAL A 25 18.15 -2.53 4.34
C VAL A 25 18.65 -3.79 5.08
N VAL A 26 19.87 -4.25 4.85
CA VAL A 26 20.46 -5.32 5.67
C VAL A 26 21.10 -4.73 6.93
N SER A 27 20.34 -4.63 8.01
CA SER A 27 20.85 -4.95 9.36
C SER A 27 19.74 -4.97 10.42
N GLU A 28 19.70 -6.08 11.15
CA GLU A 28 19.11 -6.28 12.49
C GLU A 28 17.60 -6.56 12.57
N ALA A 29 17.25 -7.85 12.67
CA ALA A 29 16.73 -8.43 13.93
C ALA A 29 16.38 -9.92 13.73
N THR A 30 17.29 -10.79 14.15
CA THR A 30 17.05 -12.22 14.37
C THR A 30 16.45 -12.44 15.76
N VAL A 31 15.29 -13.08 15.88
CA VAL A 31 14.92 -13.87 17.07
C VAL A 31 14.16 -15.12 16.67
N SER A 32 14.69 -16.26 17.13
CA SER A 32 14.18 -17.62 16.97
C SER A 32 13.13 -17.99 18.01
N ALA A 33 12.26 -18.93 17.66
CA ALA A 33 11.73 -20.05 18.48
C ALA A 33 10.45 -20.55 17.77
N SER A 34 10.01 -21.80 17.79
CA SER A 34 10.50 -23.12 18.20
C SER A 34 9.31 -24.03 17.89
N GLU A 35 9.55 -25.21 17.33
CA GLU A 35 8.54 -26.26 17.08
C GLU A 35 7.85 -26.71 18.38
N ASN A 36 6.58 -27.14 18.29
CA ASN A 36 6.15 -28.43 18.83
C ASN A 36 4.74 -28.85 18.39
N ASN A 37 4.70 -30.05 17.82
CA ASN A 37 3.55 -30.93 17.60
C ASN A 37 3.21 -31.67 18.92
N LEU A 38 1.95 -32.05 19.16
CA LEU A 38 1.55 -33.39 19.65
C LEU A 38 0.01 -33.57 19.80
N ASN A 39 -0.46 -34.62 19.14
CA ASN A 39 -1.65 -35.48 19.26
C ASN A 39 -2.56 -35.44 20.53
N GLU A 40 -3.87 -35.38 20.25
CA GLU A 40 -4.93 -36.41 20.43
C GLU A 40 -5.44 -36.95 21.82
N VAL A 41 -6.78 -37.06 21.89
CA VAL A 41 -7.72 -37.92 22.68
C VAL A 41 -8.15 -37.54 24.12
N SER A 42 -9.45 -37.29 24.32
CA SER A 42 -10.41 -38.11 25.14
C SER A 42 -11.60 -37.31 25.74
N GLU A 43 -12.70 -38.02 25.92
CA GLU A 43 -14.08 -37.57 26.16
C GLU A 43 -14.41 -37.09 27.59
N ALA A 44 -15.42 -36.20 27.65
CA ALA A 44 -16.51 -36.04 28.63
C ALA A 44 -16.24 -36.04 30.16
N SER A 45 -16.58 -34.92 30.81
CA SER A 45 -17.50 -34.92 31.98
C SER A 45 -17.93 -33.51 32.37
N ASP A 46 -19.20 -33.43 32.74
CA ASP A 46 -19.99 -32.27 33.16
C ASP A 46 -19.80 -32.00 34.67
N THR A 47 -19.40 -30.80 35.11
CA THR A 47 -19.89 -30.15 36.35
C THR A 47 -19.41 -28.70 36.55
N ALA A 48 -20.38 -27.78 36.57
CA ALA A 48 -20.56 -26.58 37.40
C ALA A 48 -19.39 -25.64 37.82
N SER A 49 -19.49 -24.42 37.27
CA SER A 49 -19.31 -23.09 37.90
C SER A 49 -17.92 -22.62 38.34
N ALA A 50 -17.30 -21.79 37.50
CA ALA A 50 -16.52 -20.63 37.94
C ALA A 50 -16.62 -19.49 36.92
N ASN A 51 -16.73 -18.29 37.47
CA ASN A 51 -16.96 -16.99 36.85
C ASN A 51 -15.78 -16.55 35.95
N GLU A 52 -16.04 -16.32 34.67
CA GLU A 52 -15.21 -15.50 33.78
C GLU A 52 -16.20 -14.65 32.97
N VAL A 53 -16.24 -13.33 33.24
CA VAL A 53 -16.87 -12.36 32.35
C VAL A 53 -15.96 -12.27 31.12
N SER A 54 -16.07 -13.26 30.25
CA SER A 54 -15.51 -13.22 28.92
C SER A 54 -16.37 -12.24 28.13
N GLY A 55 -15.95 -10.98 28.11
CA GLY A 55 -16.25 -10.06 27.02
C GLY A 55 -15.57 -10.56 25.74
N GLY A 56 -15.89 -11.79 25.33
CA GLY A 56 -15.52 -12.33 24.05
C GLY A 56 -16.25 -11.52 23.02
N GLN A 57 -15.55 -10.57 22.39
CA GLN A 57 -15.97 -10.10 21.09
C GLN A 57 -15.96 -11.34 20.19
N ALA A 58 -17.15 -11.90 19.97
CA ALA A 58 -17.37 -12.86 18.91
C ALA A 58 -16.78 -12.22 17.65
N ALA A 59 -15.82 -12.91 17.04
CA ALA A 59 -15.26 -12.49 15.76
C ALA A 59 -16.43 -12.35 14.80
N VAL A 60 -16.81 -11.11 14.50
CA VAL A 60 -17.85 -10.83 13.52
C VAL A 60 -17.24 -11.24 12.20
N ASP A 61 -17.77 -12.31 11.60
CA ASP A 61 -17.42 -12.64 10.23
C ASP A 61 -17.98 -11.54 9.32
N LEU A 62 -17.07 -10.67 8.85
CA LEU A 62 -17.39 -9.56 7.97
C LEU A 62 -17.42 -9.98 6.49
N GLY A 63 -17.17 -11.26 6.18
CA GLY A 63 -17.16 -11.77 4.80
C GLY A 63 -16.09 -11.11 3.92
N LEU A 64 -14.96 -10.70 4.51
CA LEU A 64 -13.88 -10.02 3.80
C LEU A 64 -13.08 -11.01 2.95
N SER A 65 -13.01 -10.74 1.64
CA SER A 65 -12.16 -11.48 0.71
C SER A 65 -10.97 -10.59 0.31
N ALA A 66 -9.97 -10.50 1.20
CA ALA A 66 -8.73 -9.77 0.97
C ALA A 66 -7.57 -10.44 1.73
N PRO A 67 -6.35 -10.50 1.17
CA PRO A 67 -5.19 -11.12 1.84
C PRO A 67 -4.74 -10.33 3.07
N SER A 68 -4.90 -9.00 3.04
CA SER A 68 -4.58 -8.09 4.13
C SER A 68 -5.55 -6.91 4.15
N TYR A 69 -5.87 -6.39 5.34
CA TYR A 69 -6.71 -5.21 5.54
C TYR A 69 -6.42 -4.50 6.86
N LEU A 70 -6.70 -3.19 6.88
CA LEU A 70 -6.59 -2.33 8.06
C LEU A 70 -7.71 -1.29 8.03
N LEU A 71 -8.48 -1.19 9.11
CA LEU A 71 -9.43 -0.12 9.38
C LEU A 71 -8.96 0.65 10.60
N MET A 72 -8.78 1.96 10.42
CA MET A 72 -8.26 2.85 11.44
C MET A 72 -9.13 4.10 11.54
N GLU A 73 -9.37 4.57 12.76
CA GLU A 73 -9.91 5.91 12.99
C GLU A 73 -8.82 6.95 12.68
N ALA A 74 -9.06 7.82 11.70
CA ALA A 74 -8.04 8.74 11.20
C ALA A 74 -7.55 9.78 12.21
N SER A 75 -8.41 10.22 13.15
CA SER A 75 -8.10 11.26 14.14
C SER A 75 -7.21 10.76 15.28
N THR A 76 -7.43 9.53 15.73
CA THR A 76 -6.76 8.95 16.90
C THR A 76 -5.67 7.95 16.52
N GLY A 77 -5.72 7.42 15.29
CA GLY A 77 -4.89 6.29 14.87
C GLY A 77 -5.34 4.95 15.46
N THR A 78 -6.49 4.89 16.13
CA THR A 78 -6.99 3.65 16.74
C THR A 78 -7.35 2.64 15.66
N ILE A 79 -6.72 1.47 15.71
CA ILE A 79 -7.04 0.34 14.82
C ILE A 79 -8.35 -0.29 15.30
N ILE A 80 -9.37 -0.26 14.45
CA ILE A 80 -10.70 -0.82 14.72
C ILE A 80 -10.74 -2.28 14.29
N LEU A 81 -10.06 -2.61 13.20
CA LEU A 81 -10.03 -3.94 12.60
C LEU A 81 -8.75 -4.10 11.79
N ASN A 82 -8.10 -5.26 11.88
CA ASN A 82 -6.96 -5.60 11.02
C ASN A 82 -6.96 -7.11 10.70
N GLY A 83 -6.29 -7.46 9.61
CA GLY A 83 -5.94 -8.83 9.26
C GLY A 83 -4.69 -8.81 8.39
N ASN A 84 -3.62 -9.49 8.83
CA ASN A 84 -2.31 -9.49 8.17
C ASN A 84 -1.79 -8.09 7.80
N SER A 85 -2.07 -7.07 8.60
CA SER A 85 -1.76 -5.66 8.26
C SER A 85 -0.26 -5.37 8.15
N ASP A 86 0.58 -6.16 8.83
CA ASP A 86 2.04 -6.02 8.81
C ASP A 86 2.71 -6.93 7.76
N GLU A 87 1.93 -7.65 6.96
CA GLU A 87 2.45 -8.49 5.88
C GLU A 87 3.04 -7.63 4.76
N VAL A 88 4.24 -7.97 4.30
CA VAL A 88 4.91 -7.26 3.21
C VAL A 88 4.31 -7.66 1.88
N LEU A 89 3.53 -6.74 1.29
CA LEU A 89 2.88 -6.91 -0.01
C LEU A 89 3.44 -5.93 -1.04
N ARG A 90 3.23 -6.25 -2.33
CA ARG A 90 3.59 -5.35 -3.44
C ARG A 90 2.51 -4.26 -3.54
N PRO A 91 2.82 -2.97 -3.27
CA PRO A 91 1.81 -1.91 -3.19
C PRO A 91 1.25 -1.46 -4.55
N ALA A 92 1.88 -1.86 -5.66
CA ALA A 92 1.54 -1.38 -7.01
C ALA A 92 1.40 0.15 -7.05
N SER A 93 0.35 0.70 -7.67
CA SER A 93 0.14 2.15 -7.79
C SER A 93 -0.09 2.88 -6.46
N ILE A 94 -0.36 2.19 -5.34
CA ILE A 94 -0.43 2.84 -4.01
C ILE A 94 0.91 3.51 -3.66
N THR A 95 2.02 3.05 -4.23
CA THR A 95 3.34 3.70 -4.11
C THR A 95 3.30 5.19 -4.46
N LYS A 96 2.42 5.62 -5.38
CA LYS A 96 2.29 7.03 -5.76
C LYS A 96 1.81 7.93 -4.63
N VAL A 97 1.16 7.38 -3.60
CA VAL A 97 0.82 8.13 -2.38
C VAL A 97 2.09 8.66 -1.71
N MET A 98 3.18 7.87 -1.70
CA MET A 98 4.47 8.33 -1.20
C MET A 98 5.05 9.45 -2.06
N THR A 99 4.94 9.34 -3.39
CA THR A 99 5.36 10.41 -4.31
C THR A 99 4.61 11.72 -4.02
N MET A 100 3.29 11.65 -3.85
CA MET A 100 2.48 12.82 -3.51
C MET A 100 2.86 13.42 -2.15
N LEU A 101 3.14 12.59 -1.14
CA LEU A 101 3.61 13.05 0.16
C LEU A 101 4.90 13.88 0.04
N LEU A 102 5.87 13.41 -0.75
CA LEU A 102 7.12 14.14 -0.97
C LEU A 102 6.90 15.48 -1.70
N ILE A 103 5.97 15.52 -2.66
CA ILE A 103 5.58 16.77 -3.34
C ILE A 103 4.93 17.74 -2.34
N PHE A 104 4.02 17.26 -1.48
CA PHE A 104 3.40 18.08 -0.46
C PHE A 104 4.38 18.59 0.59
N ASP A 105 5.37 17.79 0.98
CA ASP A 105 6.46 18.24 1.86
C ASP A 105 7.28 19.34 1.19
N ALA A 106 7.62 19.19 -0.10
CA ALA A 106 8.32 20.22 -0.86
C ALA A 106 7.51 21.52 -1.01
N LEU A 107 6.20 21.43 -1.22
CA LEU A 107 5.28 22.58 -1.25
C LEU A 107 5.20 23.26 0.11
N LYS A 108 5.06 22.48 1.19
CA LYS A 108 4.99 22.98 2.57
C LYS A 108 6.29 23.68 2.98
N ASP A 109 7.44 23.15 2.58
CA ASP A 109 8.76 23.74 2.80
C ASP A 109 9.03 24.95 1.88
N GLY A 110 8.15 25.23 0.91
CA GLY A 110 8.32 26.32 -0.06
C GLY A 110 9.43 26.09 -1.08
N LYS A 111 9.88 24.83 -1.25
CA LYS A 111 10.90 24.44 -2.24
C LYS A 111 10.37 24.52 -3.67
N ILE A 112 9.07 24.28 -3.84
CA ILE A 112 8.33 24.39 -5.10
C ILE A 112 7.01 25.11 -4.87
N LYS A 113 6.36 25.58 -5.94
CA LYS A 113 5.02 26.19 -5.89
C LYS A 113 4.04 25.45 -6.79
N LEU A 114 2.74 25.57 -6.51
CA LEU A 114 1.70 24.92 -7.30
C LEU A 114 1.68 25.40 -8.75
N GLU A 115 2.01 26.68 -8.97
CA GLU A 115 2.02 27.33 -10.28
C GLU A 115 3.34 27.15 -11.03
N GLU A 116 4.33 26.50 -10.41
CA GLU A 116 5.62 26.23 -11.03
C GLU A 116 5.47 25.22 -12.17
N GLU A 117 6.14 25.47 -13.30
CA GLU A 117 6.10 24.57 -14.45
C GLU A 117 7.12 23.44 -14.30
N VAL A 118 6.64 22.21 -14.46
CA VAL A 118 7.44 20.99 -14.63
C VAL A 118 7.52 20.70 -16.12
N THR A 119 8.73 20.44 -16.62
CA THR A 119 8.96 20.06 -18.02
C THR A 119 9.06 18.55 -18.12
N VAL A 120 8.23 17.95 -18.96
CA VAL A 120 8.14 16.50 -19.13
C VAL A 120 9.39 16.00 -19.85
N SER A 121 10.08 15.03 -19.23
CA SER A 121 11.24 14.38 -19.85
C SER A 121 10.84 13.36 -20.92
N GLU A 122 11.76 13.02 -21.83
CA GLU A 122 11.55 11.92 -22.78
C GLU A 122 11.24 10.61 -22.05
N TYR A 123 11.93 10.35 -20.93
CA TYR A 123 11.67 9.19 -20.09
C TYR A 123 10.24 9.17 -19.57
N ALA A 124 9.76 10.28 -18.99
CA ALA A 124 8.40 10.41 -18.49
C ALA A 124 7.36 10.16 -19.58
N SER A 125 7.54 10.75 -20.76
CA SER A 125 6.64 10.54 -21.91
C SER A 125 6.64 9.11 -22.46
N SER A 126 7.71 8.35 -22.20
CA SER A 126 7.84 6.95 -22.63
C SER A 126 7.22 5.93 -21.66
N MET A 127 6.72 6.40 -20.51
CA MET A 127 6.15 5.53 -19.49
C MET A 127 4.90 4.79 -19.99
N GLY A 128 4.78 3.51 -19.63
CA GLY A 128 3.60 2.69 -19.90
C GLY A 128 2.57 2.71 -18.77
N GLY A 129 1.49 1.92 -18.92
CA GLY A 129 0.45 1.79 -17.90
C GLY A 129 -0.53 2.96 -17.87
N SER A 130 -1.05 3.28 -16.68
CA SER A 130 -1.92 4.44 -16.45
C SER A 130 -1.16 5.73 -16.73
N GLN A 131 -1.69 6.58 -17.62
CA GLN A 131 -1.01 7.79 -18.10
C GLN A 131 -2.04 8.80 -18.59
N VAL A 132 -1.60 10.05 -18.75
CA VAL A 132 -2.38 11.12 -19.40
C VAL A 132 -1.82 11.52 -20.77
N PHE A 133 -0.79 10.80 -21.23
CA PHE A 133 -0.16 10.93 -22.54
C PHE A 133 0.56 12.28 -22.72
N LEU A 134 1.35 12.67 -21.71
CA LEU A 134 2.19 13.86 -21.79
C LEU A 134 3.27 13.73 -22.88
N GLU A 135 3.52 14.79 -23.63
CA GLU A 135 4.55 14.82 -24.67
C GLU A 135 5.92 15.27 -24.11
N ALA A 136 7.01 14.77 -24.67
CA ALA A 136 8.36 15.20 -24.28
C ALA A 136 8.55 16.71 -24.53
N GLY A 137 9.02 17.43 -23.51
CA GLY A 137 9.17 18.89 -23.53
C GLY A 137 7.88 19.67 -23.26
N GLU A 138 6.74 18.99 -23.13
CA GLU A 138 5.50 19.61 -22.64
C GLU A 138 5.72 20.18 -21.24
N LYS A 139 5.05 21.29 -20.95
CA LYS A 139 5.10 21.93 -19.64
C LYS A 139 3.74 21.92 -18.97
N GLN A 140 3.72 21.49 -17.72
CA GLN A 140 2.52 21.49 -16.89
C GLN A 140 2.83 22.05 -15.52
N THR A 141 1.84 22.68 -14.87
CA THR A 141 2.02 23.15 -13.50
C THR A 141 2.10 21.99 -12.52
N VAL A 142 2.80 22.18 -11.40
CA VAL A 142 2.82 21.20 -10.29
C VAL A 142 1.39 20.81 -9.86
N GLU A 143 0.46 21.78 -9.84
CA GLU A 143 -0.95 21.51 -9.55
C GLU A 143 -1.59 20.54 -10.56
N THR A 144 -1.36 20.74 -11.86
CA THR A 144 -1.86 19.83 -12.90
C THR A 144 -1.23 18.45 -12.77
N MET A 145 0.09 18.38 -12.54
CA MET A 145 0.78 17.11 -12.34
C MET A 145 0.22 16.32 -11.15
N LEU A 146 -0.01 16.98 -10.01
CA LEU A 146 -0.66 16.37 -8.84
C LEU A 146 -2.04 15.82 -9.16
N LYS A 147 -2.85 16.53 -9.97
CA LYS A 147 -4.17 16.04 -10.41
C LYS A 147 -4.04 14.81 -11.31
N CYS A 148 -3.09 14.80 -12.24
CA CYS A 148 -2.83 13.64 -13.10
C CYS A 148 -2.45 12.40 -12.28
N ILE A 149 -1.59 12.57 -11.27
CA ILE A 149 -1.19 11.49 -10.36
C ILE A 149 -2.40 11.02 -9.53
N ALA A 150 -3.13 11.93 -8.89
CA ALA A 150 -4.20 11.58 -7.96
C ALA A 150 -5.45 11.00 -8.64
N VAL A 151 -5.82 11.52 -9.81
CA VAL A 151 -7.07 11.15 -10.50
C VAL A 151 -6.86 10.03 -11.51
N ALA A 152 -5.81 10.13 -12.33
CA ALA A 152 -5.56 9.15 -13.39
C ALA A 152 -4.53 8.08 -12.98
N SER A 153 -3.92 8.20 -11.79
CA SER A 153 -2.79 7.34 -11.39
C SER A 153 -1.66 7.37 -12.45
N ALA A 154 -1.45 8.54 -13.05
CA ALA A 154 -0.61 8.74 -14.23
C ALA A 154 0.89 8.52 -13.91
N ASN A 155 1.53 7.59 -14.62
CA ASN A 155 2.94 7.23 -14.46
C ASN A 155 3.86 8.28 -15.08
N ASP A 156 3.49 8.80 -16.24
CA ASP A 156 4.16 9.90 -16.95
C ASP A 156 4.26 11.15 -16.07
N ALA A 157 3.17 11.56 -15.42
CA ALA A 157 3.20 12.69 -14.48
C ALA A 157 4.07 12.43 -13.24
N CYS A 158 4.14 11.19 -12.76
CA CYS A 158 4.98 10.79 -11.62
C CYS A 158 6.49 10.81 -11.93
N ALA A 159 6.85 10.52 -13.18
CA ALA A 159 8.23 10.41 -13.65
C ALA A 159 8.79 11.69 -14.29
N SER A 160 7.97 12.75 -14.36
CA SER A 160 8.28 14.04 -15.00
C SER A 160 9.35 14.83 -14.26
#